data_AF-A0A5E5QBM3-F1
#
_entry.id   AF-A0A5E5QBM3-F1
#
_cell.length_a   1.000
_cell.length_b   1.000
_cell.length_c   1.000
_cell.angle_alpha   90.00
_cell.angle_beta   90.00
_cell.angle_gamma   90.00
#
_symmetry.space_group_name_H-M   'P 1'
#
loop_
_entity.id
_entity.type
_entity.pdbx_description
1 polymer ?
#
loop_
_entity_poly.entity_id
_entity_poly.type
_entity_poly.pdbx_seq_one_letter_code
_entity_poly.pdbx_strand_id
1 'polypeptide(L)'
;MFSTGKKVLVVAAAVMSLSSLVQADGKAAFTAGGCGGCHGANGKSAIPTYPHLAGQQAAYIVKQLKDFQSGARKDPTMSAMAALAAGKEQAIADWLAKQ
;
A
#
# COMPACT_ATOMS: atom_id res chain seq x y z
N MET A 1 25.81 48.38 -25.72
CA MET A 1 24.58 47.98 -26.44
C MET A 1 24.81 46.61 -27.06
N PHE A 2 24.03 45.61 -26.60
CA PHE A 2 23.69 44.28 -27.19
C PHE A 2 24.84 43.36 -27.66
N SER A 3 25.19 42.31 -26.90
CA SER A 3 24.49 41.01 -26.77
C SER A 3 24.79 40.03 -27.92
N THR A 4 25.76 39.14 -27.72
CA THR A 4 25.92 37.89 -28.47
C THR A 4 25.70 36.73 -27.52
N GLY A 5 24.43 36.38 -27.34
CA GLY A 5 23.98 35.26 -26.53
C GLY A 5 24.39 33.92 -27.14
N LYS A 6 25.35 33.24 -26.51
CA LYS A 6 25.50 31.79 -26.64
C LYS A 6 24.20 31.15 -26.13
N LYS A 7 23.40 30.63 -27.06
CA LYS A 7 22.28 29.73 -26.75
C LYS A 7 22.86 28.43 -26.19
N VAL A 8 23.15 28.40 -24.89
CA VAL A 8 23.37 27.15 -24.18
C VAL A 8 21.98 26.57 -23.94
N LEU A 9 21.52 25.75 -24.89
CA LEU A 9 20.35 24.91 -24.71
C LEU A 9 20.72 23.86 -23.66
N VAL A 10 20.49 24.18 -22.39
CA VAL A 10 20.52 23.18 -21.32
C VAL A 10 19.31 22.29 -21.54
N VAL A 11 19.52 21.16 -22.21
CA VAL A 11 18.56 20.06 -22.20
C VAL A 11 18.57 19.53 -20.77
N ALA A 12 17.65 20.03 -19.95
CA ALA A 12 17.38 19.47 -18.64
C ALA A 12 16.88 18.03 -18.87
N ALA A 13 17.80 17.07 -18.72
CA ALA A 13 17.45 15.67 -18.65
C ALA A 13 16.53 15.49 -17.44
N ALA A 14 15.23 15.36 -17.70
CA ALA A 14 14.27 14.94 -16.70
C ALA A 14 14.61 13.50 -16.31
N VAL A 15 15.41 13.35 -15.25
CA VAL A 15 15.53 12.10 -14.50
C VAL A 15 14.21 11.85 -13.79
N MET A 16 13.23 11.32 -14.52
CA MET A 16 12.08 10.66 -13.90
C MET A 16 12.62 9.45 -13.15
N SER A 17 12.65 9.55 -11.83
CA SER A 17 13.00 8.46 -10.93
C SER A 17 12.14 7.22 -11.25
N LEU A 18 12.77 6.17 -11.77
CA LEU A 18 12.19 4.85 -12.07
C LEU A 18 11.86 4.04 -10.80
N SER A 19 11.60 4.69 -9.66
CA SER A 19 11.42 4.03 -8.36
C SER A 19 10.11 3.23 -8.23
N SER A 20 9.32 3.09 -9.30
CA SER A 20 8.01 2.41 -9.27
C SER A 20 8.02 0.94 -9.68
N LEU A 21 9.17 0.32 -9.99
CA LEU A 21 9.15 -0.96 -10.74
C LEU A 21 9.23 -2.25 -9.91
N VAL A 22 9.30 -2.21 -8.58
CA VAL A 22 9.06 -3.41 -7.75
C VAL A 22 8.19 -3.03 -6.55
N GLN A 23 6.92 -2.67 -6.81
CA GLN A 23 5.92 -2.74 -5.76
C GLN A 23 5.55 -4.22 -5.60
N ALA A 24 5.59 -4.75 -4.38
CA ALA A 24 5.13 -6.12 -4.12
C ALA A 24 3.72 -6.29 -4.69
N ASP A 25 3.41 -7.43 -5.31
CA ASP A 25 2.05 -7.71 -5.76
C ASP A 25 1.12 -7.73 -4.54
N GLY A 26 0.22 -6.75 -4.44
CA GLY A 26 -0.70 -6.58 -3.33
C GLY A 26 -1.66 -7.76 -3.13
N LYS A 27 -2.11 -8.38 -4.23
CA LYS A 27 -2.97 -9.57 -4.18
C LYS A 27 -2.17 -10.76 -3.63
N ALA A 28 -0.95 -10.94 -4.13
CA ALA A 28 -0.07 -12.00 -3.66
C ALA A 28 0.27 -11.81 -2.18
N ALA A 29 0.60 -10.59 -1.76
CA ALA A 29 0.86 -10.25 -0.37
C ALA A 29 -0.35 -10.50 0.55
N PHE A 30 -1.55 -10.09 0.12
CA PHE A 30 -2.78 -10.35 0.86
C PHE A 30 -3.09 -11.85 1.00
N THR A 31 -2.88 -12.61 -0.08
CA THR A 31 -3.14 -14.06 -0.11
C THR A 31 -2.13 -14.80 0.75
N ALA A 32 -0.83 -14.54 0.57
CA ALA A 32 0.25 -15.17 1.33
C ALA A 32 0.22 -14.81 2.81
N GLY A 33 -0.29 -13.61 3.16
CA GLY A 33 -0.52 -13.19 4.53
C GLY A 33 -1.76 -13.83 5.19
N GLY A 34 -2.53 -14.66 4.49
CA GLY A 34 -3.72 -15.33 5.05
C GLY A 34 -4.89 -14.39 5.36
N CYS A 35 -4.84 -13.13 4.89
CA CYS A 35 -5.82 -12.09 5.23
C CYS A 35 -7.25 -12.49 4.82
N GLY A 36 -7.38 -13.20 3.70
CA GLY A 36 -8.66 -13.63 3.15
C GLY A 36 -9.41 -14.66 3.98
N GLY A 37 -8.76 -15.33 4.93
CA GLY A 37 -9.41 -16.30 5.81
C GLY A 37 -10.51 -15.69 6.68
N CYS A 38 -10.32 -14.44 7.12
CA CYS A 38 -11.31 -13.70 7.92
C CYS A 38 -11.99 -12.60 7.10
N HIS A 39 -11.23 -11.90 6.24
CA HIS A 39 -11.72 -10.75 5.49
C HIS A 39 -12.31 -11.10 4.12
N GLY A 40 -12.36 -12.38 3.75
CA GLY A 40 -12.80 -12.84 2.43
C GLY A 40 -11.71 -12.75 1.37
N ALA A 41 -11.78 -13.60 0.35
CA ALA A 41 -10.72 -13.75 -0.66
C ALA A 41 -10.37 -12.45 -1.42
N ASN A 42 -11.34 -11.55 -1.56
CA ASN A 42 -11.18 -10.22 -2.17
C ASN A 42 -11.36 -9.08 -1.16
N GLY A 43 -11.27 -9.35 0.14
CA GLY A 43 -11.55 -8.35 1.18
C GLY A 43 -13.05 -8.10 1.42
N LYS A 44 -13.96 -8.88 0.83
CA LYS A 44 -15.40 -8.84 1.16
C LYS A 44 -15.73 -10.04 2.08
N SER A 45 -15.71 -9.83 3.39
CA SER A 45 -16.03 -10.89 4.35
C SER A 45 -17.47 -11.39 4.20
N ALA A 46 -17.69 -12.69 4.39
CA ALA A 46 -19.02 -13.29 4.50
C ALA A 46 -19.52 -13.34 5.95
N ILE A 47 -18.66 -13.03 6.93
CA ILE A 47 -18.95 -13.12 8.36
C ILE A 47 -19.06 -11.69 8.91
N PRO A 48 -20.22 -11.26 9.45
CA PRO A 48 -20.44 -9.87 9.86
C PRO A 48 -19.45 -9.32 10.89
N THR A 49 -18.86 -10.19 11.72
CA THR A 49 -17.87 -9.80 12.75
C THR A 49 -16.54 -9.34 12.14
N TYR A 50 -16.20 -9.78 10.92
CA TYR A 50 -14.96 -9.38 10.26
C TYR A 50 -15.25 -8.25 9.25
N PRO A 51 -14.56 -7.11 9.35
CA PRO A 51 -14.84 -5.98 8.48
C PRO A 51 -14.49 -6.28 7.03
N HIS A 52 -15.28 -5.71 6.11
CA HIS A 52 -14.89 -5.61 4.71
C HIS A 52 -13.70 -4.66 4.57
N LEU A 53 -12.69 -5.11 3.83
CA LEU A 53 -11.50 -4.34 3.47
C LEU A 53 -11.54 -3.87 2.01
N ALA A 54 -12.32 -4.54 1.15
CA ALA A 54 -12.51 -4.17 -0.26
C ALA A 54 -13.07 -2.75 -0.41
N GLY A 55 -12.50 -1.97 -1.31
CA GLY A 55 -12.94 -0.61 -1.63
C GLY A 55 -12.59 0.41 -0.56
N GLN A 56 -11.88 0.02 0.49
CA GLN A 56 -11.42 0.95 1.52
C GLN A 56 -10.28 1.82 0.99
N GLN A 57 -10.19 3.05 1.50
CA GLN A 57 -9.12 3.97 1.14
C GLN A 57 -7.76 3.38 1.51
N ALA A 58 -6.82 3.36 0.55
CA ALA A 58 -5.50 2.76 0.77
C ALA A 58 -4.78 3.37 1.98
N ALA A 59 -4.84 4.70 2.13
CA ALA A 59 -4.25 5.41 3.27
C ALA A 59 -4.84 4.95 4.62
N TYR A 60 -6.14 4.62 4.65
CA TYR A 60 -6.77 4.10 5.86
C TYR A 60 -6.26 2.69 6.19
N ILE A 61 -6.19 1.79 5.20
CA ILE A 61 -5.66 0.43 5.41
C ILE A 61 -4.21 0.47 5.91
N VAL A 62 -3.36 1.29 5.29
CA VAL A 62 -1.97 1.48 5.74
C VAL A 62 -1.92 1.98 7.18
N LYS A 63 -2.73 2.99 7.51
CA LYS A 63 -2.81 3.51 8.88
C LYS A 63 -3.20 2.41 9.86
N GLN A 64 -4.24 1.64 9.57
CA GLN A 64 -4.70 0.58 10.47
C GLN A 64 -3.64 -0.50 10.68
N LEU A 65 -2.98 -0.97 9.62
CA LEU A 65 -1.89 -1.94 9.74
C LEU A 65 -0.75 -1.40 10.61
N LYS A 66 -0.33 -0.14 10.42
CA LYS A 66 0.71 0.49 11.24
C LYS A 66 0.27 0.72 12.68
N ASP A 67 -0.98 1.07 12.91
CA ASP A 67 -1.53 1.23 14.25
C ASP A 67 -1.52 -0.12 15.01
N PHE A 68 -1.82 -1.23 14.35
CA PHE A 68 -1.72 -2.57 14.93
C PHE A 68 -0.28 -3.02 15.19
N GLN A 69 0.65 -2.70 14.28
CA GLN A 69 2.08 -3.00 14.43
C GLN A 69 2.72 -2.22 15.60
N SER A 70 2.34 -0.95 15.77
CA SER A 70 2.84 -0.08 16.84
C SER A 70 2.13 -0.28 18.18
N GLY A 71 0.97 -0.94 18.18
CA GLY A 71 0.12 -1.09 19.36
C GLY A 71 -0.76 0.13 19.66
N ALA A 72 -0.78 1.15 18.79
CA ALA A 72 -1.72 2.26 18.86
C ALA A 72 -3.18 1.81 18.70
N ARG A 73 -3.40 0.73 17.94
CA ARG A 73 -4.65 -0.02 17.91
C ARG A 73 -4.39 -1.43 18.46
N LYS A 74 -5.23 -1.86 19.41
CA LYS A 74 -5.03 -3.11 20.13
C LYS A 74 -6.06 -4.15 19.70
N ASP A 75 -5.57 -5.23 19.12
CA ASP A 75 -6.30 -6.48 18.88
C ASP A 75 -5.24 -7.58 18.70
N PRO A 76 -5.15 -8.60 19.58
CA PRO A 76 -4.07 -9.57 19.55
C PRO A 76 -3.93 -10.30 18.20
N THR A 77 -5.06 -10.64 17.58
CA THR A 77 -5.10 -11.33 16.30
C THR A 77 -4.59 -10.41 15.19
N MET A 78 -5.14 -9.21 15.08
CA MET A 78 -4.74 -8.27 14.03
C MET A 78 -3.34 -7.69 14.24
N SER A 79 -2.84 -7.58 15.47
CA SER A 79 -1.45 -7.21 15.74
C SER A 79 -0.48 -8.27 15.19
N ALA A 80 -0.78 -9.56 15.36
CA ALA A 80 0.02 -10.64 14.77
C ALA A 80 -0.07 -10.62 13.23
N MET A 81 -1.27 -10.45 12.67
CA MET A 81 -1.47 -10.37 11.22
C MET A 81 -0.78 -9.15 10.60
N ALA A 82 -0.84 -8.00 11.26
CA ALA A 82 -0.21 -6.77 10.77
C ALA A 82 1.32 -6.85 10.81
N ALA A 83 1.91 -7.59 11.75
CA ALA A 83 3.35 -7.87 11.74
C ALA A 83 3.78 -8.68 10.50
N LEU A 84 2.95 -9.63 10.03
CA LEU A 84 3.22 -10.39 8.80
C LEU A 84 3.10 -9.52 7.52
N ALA A 85 2.29 -8.47 7.59
CA ALA A 85 2.13 -7.49 6.52
C ALA A 85 3.27 -6.44 6.47
N ALA A 86 4.22 -6.48 7.41
CA ALA A 86 5.31 -5.51 7.50
C ALA A 86 6.07 -5.36 6.17
N GLY A 87 6.18 -4.12 5.70
CA GLY A 87 6.82 -3.76 4.42
C GLY A 87 5.99 -4.06 3.17
N LYS A 88 4.77 -4.60 3.32
CA LYS A 88 3.83 -4.87 2.22
C LYS A 88 2.51 -4.11 2.39
N GLU A 89 2.39 -3.24 3.38
CA GLU A 89 1.15 -2.57 3.75
C GLU A 89 0.58 -1.75 2.59
N GLN A 90 1.45 -0.98 1.93
CA GLN A 90 1.05 -0.14 0.79
C GLN A 90 0.55 -0.99 -0.38
N ALA A 91 1.28 -2.06 -0.72
CA ALA A 91 0.89 -2.98 -1.78
C ALA A 91 -0.48 -3.63 -1.52
N ILE A 92 -0.68 -4.15 -0.30
CA ILE A 92 -1.95 -4.73 0.13
C ILE A 92 -3.07 -3.69 0.06
N ALA A 93 -2.83 -2.49 0.56
CA ALA A 93 -3.79 -1.40 0.59
C ALA A 93 -4.20 -0.93 -0.82
N ASP A 94 -3.25 -0.77 -1.73
CA ASP A 94 -3.51 -0.34 -3.11
C ASP A 94 -4.29 -1.38 -3.91
N TRP A 95 -4.08 -2.67 -3.61
CA TRP A 95 -4.86 -3.74 -4.21
C TRP A 95 -6.30 -3.77 -3.64
N LEU A 96 -6.46 -3.67 -2.32
CA LEU A 96 -7.76 -3.66 -1.64
C LEU A 96 -8.65 -2.48 -2.07
N ALA A 97 -8.05 -1.30 -2.28
CA ALA A 97 -8.77 -0.11 -2.71
C ALA A 97 -9.42 -0.25 -4.11
N LYS A 98 -9.01 -1.26 -4.89
CA LYS A 98 -9.53 -1.55 -6.23
C LYS A 98 -10.55 -2.71 -6.27
N GLN A 99 -10.85 -3.34 -5.12
CA GLN A 99 -11.80 -4.45 -4.98
C GLN A 99 -13.23 -3.96 -4.64
#